data_AF-A0A5C5FKB2-F1
#
_entry.id   AF-A0A5C5FKB2-F1
#
_cell.length_a   1.000
_cell.length_b   1.000
_cell.length_c   1.000
_cell.angle_alpha   90.00
_cell.angle_beta   90.00
_cell.angle_gamma   90.00
#
_symmetry.space_group_name_H-M   'P 1'
#
loop_
_entity.id
_entity.type
_entity.pdbx_description
1 polymer ?
#
loop_
_entity_poly.entity_id
_entity_poly.type
_entity_poly.pdbx_seq_one_letter_code
_entity_poly.pdbx_strand_id
1 'polypeptide(L)'
;MHNSQTLLSWAHSIYDWLIASSAPRGGSGGLAASRDVLRVRYALHSSLVELVTAWPGLVPLDQEDIVDRLLRAACAAASTGHFDANAVTFHALTLQDAIASFAHIRIVVHVIKDRYVRNFLGEEAAHQQRQAAFAEQWATDLLGPSGISLDKLRRIGSVATQLVHEKLVQISDDAQPGGERDTLWQKLWSADKLLTLAQIHAEPPERRFEAYKHLVTSFHTLYFVHSLCWDSSSPDEKVRQAVQVAAEVRSLTDDTAFAEFRVASVVQQQQSVVKIRSEVYRLCSELHHTRRLPDAEVALGRLSPHGNVANPQTAFAEQPHPLMHNPHAYQAWYDPSIPPGAVLHSLARSAPGRISDHYARRYYGTTAAEWEAARA
;
A
#
# COMPACT_ATOMS: atom_id res chain seq x y z
N MET A 1 4.67 3.54 10.31
CA MET A 1 4.06 3.44 8.97
C MET A 1 5.14 3.00 8.02
N HIS A 2 4.85 2.07 7.12
CA HIS A 2 5.86 1.63 6.15
C HIS A 2 6.12 2.73 5.13
N ASN A 3 7.37 2.87 4.70
CA ASN A 3 7.70 3.73 3.57
C ASN A 3 7.13 3.07 2.30
N SER A 4 6.61 3.88 1.38
CA SER A 4 6.12 3.48 0.05
C SER A 4 7.06 2.50 -0.67
N GLN A 5 8.38 2.71 -0.59
CA GLN A 5 9.36 1.80 -1.19
C GLN A 5 9.38 0.41 -0.55
N THR A 6 9.20 0.32 0.76
CA THR A 6 9.12 -0.95 1.48
C THR A 6 7.89 -1.75 1.02
N LEU A 7 6.73 -1.09 0.92
CA LEU A 7 5.50 -1.72 0.46
C LEU A 7 5.60 -2.19 -1.00
N LEU A 8 6.27 -1.41 -1.87
CA LEU A 8 6.53 -1.83 -3.25
C LEU A 8 7.42 -3.07 -3.31
N SER A 9 8.52 -3.08 -2.54
CA SER A 9 9.42 -4.24 -2.44
C SER A 9 8.69 -5.49 -1.94
N TRP A 10 7.77 -5.33 -0.99
CA TRP A 10 6.92 -6.40 -0.51
C TRP A 10 5.97 -6.89 -1.60
N ALA A 11 5.31 -5.98 -2.33
CA ALA A 11 4.43 -6.34 -3.43
C ALA A 11 5.16 -7.18 -4.49
N HIS A 12 6.35 -6.75 -4.92
CA HIS A 12 7.21 -7.54 -5.82
C HIS A 12 7.45 -8.95 -5.30
N SER A 13 7.93 -9.06 -4.05
CA SER A 13 8.22 -10.35 -3.43
C SER A 13 6.99 -11.24 -3.41
N ILE A 14 5.82 -10.70 -3.04
CA ILE A 14 4.59 -11.47 -2.97
C ILE A 14 4.13 -11.95 -4.35
N TYR A 15 4.22 -11.10 -5.39
CA TYR A 15 3.91 -11.54 -6.75
C TYR A 15 4.81 -12.69 -7.19
N ASP A 16 6.11 -12.62 -6.91
CA ASP A 16 7.05 -13.72 -7.19
C ASP A 16 6.64 -15.01 -6.45
N TRP A 17 6.22 -14.90 -5.19
CA TRP A 17 5.74 -16.04 -4.40
C TRP A 17 4.48 -16.66 -5.02
N LEU A 18 3.53 -15.85 -5.48
CA LEU A 18 2.29 -16.30 -6.11
C LEU A 18 2.54 -16.96 -7.47
N ILE A 19 3.44 -16.39 -8.28
CA ILE A 19 3.87 -16.94 -9.58
C ILE A 19 4.56 -18.30 -9.39
N ALA A 20 5.42 -18.42 -8.38
CA ALA A 20 6.08 -19.67 -8.03
C ALA A 20 5.06 -20.72 -7.55
N SER A 21 4.08 -20.29 -6.75
CA SER A 21 3.05 -21.16 -6.19
C SER A 21 2.02 -21.64 -7.21
N SER A 22 1.86 -20.93 -8.34
CA SER A 22 0.98 -21.34 -9.43
C SER A 22 1.52 -22.48 -10.29
N ALA A 23 2.73 -23.01 -10.00
CA ALA A 23 3.28 -24.16 -10.71
C ALA A 23 2.48 -25.44 -10.39
N PRO A 24 2.20 -26.32 -11.37
CA PRO A 24 1.49 -27.56 -11.10
C PRO A 24 2.31 -28.45 -10.16
N ARG A 25 1.77 -28.73 -8.97
CA ARG A 25 2.32 -29.71 -8.01
C ARG A 25 1.94 -31.12 -8.48
N GLY A 26 2.71 -31.66 -9.43
CA GLY A 26 2.56 -33.03 -9.92
C GLY A 26 2.20 -33.08 -11.41
N GLY A 27 2.97 -33.88 -12.17
CA GLY A 27 2.93 -33.97 -13.64
C GLY A 27 1.70 -34.64 -14.26
N SER A 28 0.51 -34.47 -13.68
CA SER A 28 -0.74 -35.07 -14.19
C SER A 28 -1.74 -34.05 -14.76
N GLY A 29 -1.33 -32.80 -14.94
CA GLY A 29 -2.15 -31.80 -15.64
C GLY A 29 -1.97 -31.90 -17.16
N GLY A 30 -3.01 -32.33 -17.88
CA GLY A 30 -3.04 -32.26 -19.34
C GLY A 30 -2.85 -30.83 -19.89
N LEU A 31 -2.82 -30.68 -21.22
CA LEU A 31 -2.56 -29.40 -21.92
C LEU A 31 -3.43 -28.22 -21.43
N ALA A 32 -4.65 -28.47 -20.95
CA ALA A 32 -5.55 -27.44 -20.41
C ALA A 32 -5.03 -26.86 -19.07
N ALA A 33 -4.58 -27.70 -18.14
CA ALA A 33 -4.01 -27.26 -16.87
C ALA A 33 -2.72 -26.44 -17.07
N SER A 34 -1.91 -26.80 -18.07
CA SER A 34 -0.73 -26.03 -18.45
C SER A 34 -1.10 -24.64 -19.01
N ARG A 35 -2.15 -24.53 -19.81
CA ARG A 35 -2.65 -23.24 -20.34
C ARG A 35 -3.20 -22.32 -19.25
N ASP A 36 -3.96 -22.86 -18.30
CA ASP A 36 -4.52 -22.05 -17.20
C ASP A 36 -3.43 -21.53 -16.26
N VAL A 37 -2.42 -22.35 -15.96
CA VAL A 37 -1.24 -21.91 -15.18
C VAL A 37 -0.49 -20.79 -15.89
N LEU A 38 -0.25 -20.91 -17.20
CA LEU A 38 0.41 -19.87 -17.98
C LEU A 38 -0.40 -18.57 -17.99
N ARG A 39 -1.74 -18.67 -18.10
CA ARG A 39 -2.63 -17.51 -18.07
C ARG A 39 -2.56 -16.78 -16.73
N VAL A 40 -2.60 -17.51 -15.61
CA VAL A 40 -2.47 -16.91 -14.27
C VAL A 40 -1.11 -16.23 -14.11
N ARG A 41 -0.02 -16.89 -14.51
CA ARG A 41 1.33 -16.29 -14.43
C ARG A 41 1.46 -15.02 -15.25
N TYR A 42 0.93 -15.02 -16.47
CA TYR A 42 0.95 -13.85 -17.33
C TYR A 42 0.14 -12.70 -16.72
N ALA A 43 -1.06 -12.99 -16.18
CA ALA A 43 -1.89 -11.99 -15.52
C ALA A 43 -1.18 -11.37 -14.30
N LEU A 44 -0.50 -12.18 -13.48
CA LEU A 44 0.27 -11.69 -12.33
C LEU A 44 1.47 -10.83 -12.74
N HIS A 45 2.23 -11.22 -13.77
CA HIS A 45 3.32 -10.40 -14.29
C HIS A 45 2.81 -9.07 -14.86
N SER A 46 1.74 -9.10 -15.66
CA SER A 46 1.12 -7.89 -16.21
C SER A 46 0.65 -6.97 -15.08
N SER A 47 0.00 -7.53 -14.06
CA SER A 47 -0.45 -6.78 -12.88
C SER A 47 0.68 -6.11 -12.13
N LEU A 48 1.82 -6.80 -11.96
CA LEU A 48 2.99 -6.22 -11.33
C LEU A 48 3.56 -5.05 -12.14
N VAL A 49 3.66 -5.18 -13.46
CA VAL A 49 4.15 -4.10 -14.36
C VAL A 49 3.22 -2.88 -14.30
N GLU A 50 1.90 -3.11 -14.34
CA GLU A 50 0.90 -2.04 -14.21
C GLU A 50 0.96 -1.38 -12.83
N LEU A 51 1.11 -2.18 -11.77
CA LEU A 51 1.22 -1.69 -10.40
C LEU A 51 2.45 -0.80 -10.21
N VAL A 52 3.63 -1.24 -10.67
CA VAL A 52 4.89 -0.46 -10.57
C VAL A 52 4.75 0.88 -11.28
N THR A 53 4.12 0.87 -12.45
CA THR A 53 3.87 2.08 -13.25
C THR A 53 2.92 3.04 -12.54
N ALA A 54 1.86 2.52 -11.91
CA ALA A 54 0.87 3.32 -11.19
C ALA A 54 1.32 3.75 -9.79
N TRP A 55 2.32 3.08 -9.20
CA TRP A 55 2.71 3.21 -7.80
C TRP A 55 2.93 4.66 -7.32
N PRO A 56 3.64 5.54 -8.06
CA PRO A 56 3.86 6.92 -7.64
C PRO A 56 2.57 7.73 -7.49
N GLY A 57 1.53 7.37 -8.27
CA GLY A 57 0.22 8.02 -8.25
C GLY A 57 -0.73 7.48 -7.18
N LEU A 58 -0.38 6.39 -6.50
CA LEU A 58 -1.19 5.84 -5.41
C LEU A 58 -1.01 6.65 -4.12
N VAL A 59 -2.07 6.70 -3.32
CA VAL A 59 -2.00 7.23 -1.96
C VAL A 59 -1.47 6.15 -1.01
N PRO A 60 -0.85 6.51 0.13
CA PRO A 60 -0.24 5.54 1.03
C PRO A 60 -1.20 4.43 1.50
N LEU A 61 -2.46 4.74 1.83
CA LEU A 61 -3.42 3.71 2.23
C LEU A 61 -3.82 2.78 1.06
N ASP A 62 -3.89 3.27 -0.18
CA ASP A 62 -4.14 2.40 -1.35
C ASP A 62 -2.99 1.40 -1.52
N GLN A 63 -1.74 1.85 -1.28
CA GLN A 63 -0.55 0.98 -1.33
C GLN A 63 -0.62 -0.10 -0.25
N GLU A 64 -1.02 0.27 0.98
CA GLU A 64 -1.24 -0.67 2.08
C GLU A 64 -2.34 -1.69 1.75
N ASP A 65 -3.49 -1.25 1.23
CA ASP A 65 -4.62 -2.11 0.85
C ASP A 65 -4.26 -3.11 -0.27
N ILE A 66 -3.41 -2.70 -1.21
CA ILE A 66 -2.89 -3.60 -2.25
C ILE A 66 -2.01 -4.68 -1.62
N VAL A 67 -1.08 -4.30 -0.73
CA VAL A 67 -0.22 -5.25 -0.03
C VAL A 67 -1.03 -6.21 0.84
N ASP A 68 -2.08 -5.74 1.52
CA ASP A 68 -2.93 -6.59 2.36
C ASP A 68 -3.70 -7.65 1.56
N ARG A 69 -4.18 -7.28 0.36
CA ARG A 69 -4.79 -8.24 -0.58
C ARG A 69 -3.78 -9.27 -1.08
N LEU A 70 -2.57 -8.81 -1.43
CA LEU A 70 -1.49 -9.69 -1.86
C LEU A 70 -1.08 -10.67 -0.75
N LEU A 71 -0.93 -10.20 0.48
CA LEU A 71 -0.63 -11.03 1.66
C LEU A 71 -1.70 -12.09 1.90
N ARG A 72 -2.98 -11.72 1.82
CA ARG A 72 -4.08 -12.67 1.96
C ARG A 72 -4.01 -13.79 0.92
N ALA A 73 -3.75 -13.43 -0.34
CA ALA A 73 -3.57 -14.42 -1.40
C ALA A 73 -2.32 -15.28 -1.17
N ALA A 74 -1.22 -14.70 -0.68
CA ALA A 74 -0.01 -15.45 -0.36
C ALA A 74 -0.25 -16.46 0.76
N CYS A 75 -0.97 -16.08 1.83
CA CYS A 75 -1.38 -16.99 2.89
C CYS A 75 -2.25 -18.13 2.33
N ALA A 76 -3.26 -17.81 1.53
CA ALA A 76 -4.14 -18.81 0.92
C ALA A 76 -3.37 -19.78 0.02
N ALA A 77 -2.49 -19.26 -0.84
CA ALA A 77 -1.66 -20.04 -1.75
C ALA A 77 -0.71 -20.97 -0.97
N ALA A 78 -0.10 -20.46 0.11
CA ALA A 78 0.82 -21.24 0.92
C ALA A 78 0.10 -22.38 1.68
N SER A 79 -1.07 -22.09 2.25
CA SER A 79 -1.81 -23.05 3.06
C SER A 79 -2.59 -24.06 2.24
N THR A 80 -3.31 -23.62 1.21
CA THR A 80 -4.25 -24.47 0.46
C THR A 80 -3.72 -24.87 -0.92
N GLY A 81 -2.63 -24.25 -1.38
CA GLY A 81 -2.15 -24.42 -2.76
C GLY A 81 -2.98 -23.65 -3.79
N HIS A 82 -4.01 -22.92 -3.37
CA HIS A 82 -4.95 -22.22 -4.24
C HIS A 82 -5.11 -20.77 -3.79
N PHE A 83 -5.31 -19.86 -4.74
CA PHE A 83 -5.65 -18.46 -4.49
C PHE A 83 -6.46 -17.91 -5.67
N ASP A 84 -7.27 -16.89 -5.42
CA ASP A 84 -7.98 -16.18 -6.49
C ASP A 84 -7.08 -15.14 -7.14
N ALA A 85 -6.63 -15.42 -8.36
CA ALA A 85 -5.79 -14.51 -9.13
C ALA A 85 -6.50 -13.19 -9.46
N ASN A 86 -7.83 -13.17 -9.59
CA ASN A 86 -8.57 -11.94 -9.89
C ASN A 86 -8.57 -10.98 -8.70
N ALA A 87 -8.56 -11.52 -7.47
CA ALA A 87 -8.52 -10.72 -6.24
C ALA A 87 -7.19 -9.95 -6.05
N VAL A 88 -6.14 -10.34 -6.77
CA VAL A 88 -4.81 -9.72 -6.74
C VAL A 88 -4.39 -9.11 -8.07
N THR A 89 -5.23 -9.18 -9.09
CA THR A 89 -4.97 -8.49 -10.37
C THR A 89 -5.14 -6.99 -10.14
N PHE A 90 -4.13 -6.20 -10.48
CA PHE A 90 -4.21 -4.76 -10.33
C PHE A 90 -5.06 -4.17 -11.45
N HIS A 91 -6.04 -3.35 -11.09
CA HIS A 91 -6.81 -2.56 -12.03
C HIS A 91 -6.78 -1.10 -11.57
N ALA A 92 -6.28 -0.22 -12.43
CA ALA A 92 -6.28 1.21 -12.15
C ALA A 92 -7.72 1.70 -11.98
N LEU A 93 -8.06 2.17 -10.78
CA LEU A 93 -9.36 2.78 -10.53
C LEU A 93 -9.50 4.07 -11.36
N THR A 94 -10.60 4.19 -12.09
CA THR A 94 -11.03 5.43 -12.74
C THR A 94 -11.59 6.38 -11.70
N LEU A 95 -11.08 7.62 -11.67
CA LEU A 95 -11.51 8.64 -10.73
C LEU A 95 -12.63 9.50 -11.35
N GLN A 96 -13.69 9.79 -10.57
CA GLN A 96 -14.71 10.79 -10.88
C GLN A 96 -14.39 12.14 -10.22
N ASP A 97 -14.99 13.20 -10.77
CA ASP A 97 -14.56 14.60 -10.64
C ASP A 97 -14.73 15.29 -9.28
N ALA A 98 -13.73 16.11 -8.95
CA ALA A 98 -13.86 17.43 -8.30
C ALA A 98 -12.56 18.25 -8.55
N ILE A 99 -12.66 19.58 -8.77
CA ILE A 99 -11.59 20.42 -9.38
C ILE A 99 -11.15 21.66 -8.55
N ALA A 100 -11.79 22.07 -7.45
CA ALA A 100 -11.42 23.34 -6.81
C ALA A 100 -10.22 23.28 -5.83
N SER A 101 -9.97 22.14 -5.15
CA SER A 101 -9.10 22.12 -3.95
C SER A 101 -7.59 22.13 -4.21
N PHE A 102 -7.13 21.61 -5.36
CA PHE A 102 -5.69 21.47 -5.61
C PHE A 102 -4.99 22.82 -5.88
N ALA A 103 -5.65 23.75 -6.57
CA ALA A 103 -5.10 25.07 -6.85
C ALA A 103 -4.81 25.84 -5.55
N HIS A 104 -5.71 25.75 -4.57
CA HIS A 104 -5.53 26.38 -3.27
C HIS A 104 -4.35 25.77 -2.51
N ILE A 105 -4.23 24.44 -2.46
CA ILE A 105 -3.10 23.76 -1.83
C ILE A 105 -1.77 24.22 -2.44
N ARG A 106 -1.68 24.32 -3.78
CA ARG A 106 -0.49 24.84 -4.44
C ARG A 106 -0.14 26.25 -3.97
N ILE A 107 -1.12 27.16 -3.91
CA ILE A 107 -0.90 28.54 -3.45
C ILE A 107 -0.35 28.54 -2.02
N VAL A 108 -0.97 27.80 -1.11
CA VAL A 108 -0.55 27.77 0.31
C VAL A 108 0.87 27.22 0.47
N VAL A 109 1.25 26.18 -0.27
CA VAL A 109 2.62 25.64 -0.24
C VAL A 109 3.65 26.68 -0.67
N HIS A 110 3.37 27.45 -1.74
CA HIS A 110 4.27 28.51 -2.17
C HIS A 110 4.34 29.64 -1.14
N VAL A 111 3.22 29.99 -0.51
CA VAL A 111 3.20 30.98 0.59
C VAL A 111 4.04 30.50 1.78
N ILE A 112 3.94 29.23 2.19
CA ILE A 112 4.77 28.66 3.26
C ILE A 112 6.25 28.76 2.90
N LYS A 113 6.61 28.35 1.67
CA LYS A 113 7.98 28.43 1.17
C LYS A 113 8.52 29.86 1.26
N ASP A 114 7.79 30.81 0.71
CA ASP A 114 8.23 32.22 0.65
C ASP A 114 8.32 32.85 2.05
N ARG A 115 7.39 32.52 2.96
CA ARG A 115 7.42 32.94 4.36
C ARG A 115 8.59 32.31 5.11
N TYR A 116 8.84 31.02 4.90
CA TYR A 116 9.95 30.31 5.53
C TYR A 116 11.28 30.96 5.15
N VAL A 117 11.49 31.22 3.87
CA VAL A 117 12.67 31.93 3.38
C VAL A 117 12.71 33.32 4.02
N ARG A 118 11.68 34.15 3.85
CA ARG A 118 11.71 35.54 4.34
C ARG A 118 12.00 35.66 5.84
N ASN A 119 11.40 34.81 6.66
CA ASN A 119 11.39 34.99 8.12
C ASN A 119 12.52 34.25 8.83
N PHE A 120 13.14 33.26 8.18
CA PHE A 120 14.17 32.42 8.82
C PHE A 120 15.52 32.43 8.12
N LEU A 121 15.72 33.25 7.08
CA LEU A 121 17.04 33.53 6.52
C LEU A 121 17.99 34.02 7.63
N GLY A 122 19.05 33.25 7.91
CA GLY A 122 20.11 33.69 8.83
C GLY A 122 20.91 34.87 8.26
N GLU A 123 21.77 35.49 9.07
CA GLU A 123 22.61 36.62 8.63
C GLU A 123 23.74 36.19 7.67
N GLU A 124 24.19 34.94 7.76
CA GLU A 124 25.26 34.39 6.91
C GLU A 124 24.75 33.89 5.55
N ALA A 125 25.36 34.37 4.46
CA ALA A 125 25.01 33.99 3.08
C ALA A 125 25.00 32.47 2.82
N ALA A 126 25.93 31.72 3.42
CA ALA A 126 26.00 30.27 3.27
C ALA A 126 24.87 29.53 4.03
N HIS A 127 24.36 30.11 5.11
CA HIS A 127 23.20 29.60 5.85
C HIS A 127 21.90 29.92 5.10
N GLN A 128 21.82 31.14 4.55
CA GLN A 128 20.72 31.59 3.70
C GLN A 128 20.49 30.68 2.50
N GLN A 129 21.55 30.36 1.77
CA GLN A 129 21.46 29.50 0.59
C GLN A 129 20.98 28.08 0.93
N ARG A 130 21.43 27.52 2.07
CA ARG A 130 20.99 26.20 2.54
C ARG A 130 19.51 26.18 2.92
N GLN A 131 19.02 27.21 3.60
CA GLN A 131 17.63 27.32 4.02
C GLN A 131 16.69 27.52 2.83
N ALA A 132 17.07 28.36 1.87
CA ALA A 132 16.31 28.56 0.64
C ALA A 132 16.25 27.26 -0.19
N ALA A 133 17.39 26.57 -0.35
CA ALA A 133 17.44 25.29 -1.06
C ALA A 133 16.55 24.23 -0.40
N PHE A 134 16.53 24.16 0.93
CA PHE A 134 15.66 23.24 1.65
C PHE A 134 14.17 23.54 1.40
N ALA A 135 13.74 24.79 1.53
CA ALA A 135 12.34 25.16 1.35
C ALA A 135 11.85 24.90 -0.08
N GLU A 136 12.72 25.15 -1.08
CA GLU A 136 12.46 24.83 -2.48
C GLU A 136 12.35 23.32 -2.71
N GLN A 137 13.26 22.54 -2.12
CA GLN A 137 13.24 21.08 -2.21
C GLN A 137 11.96 20.52 -1.58
N TRP A 138 11.60 20.98 -0.38
CA TRP A 138 10.36 20.56 0.30
C TRP A 138 9.12 20.86 -0.54
N ALA A 139 8.99 22.07 -1.09
CA ALA A 139 7.85 22.44 -1.92
C ALA A 139 7.78 21.60 -3.21
N THR A 140 8.94 21.33 -3.82
CA THR A 140 9.08 20.49 -5.00
C THR A 140 8.67 19.05 -4.71
N ASP A 141 9.14 18.47 -3.61
CA ASP A 141 8.81 17.10 -3.21
C ASP A 141 7.33 16.99 -2.81
N LEU A 142 6.79 18.01 -2.13
CA LEU A 142 5.40 18.02 -1.69
C LEU A 142 4.41 18.12 -2.84
N LEU A 143 4.73 18.83 -3.93
CA LEU A 143 3.85 19.04 -5.09
C LEU A 143 4.30 18.28 -6.34
N GLY A 144 5.39 17.51 -6.25
CA GLY A 144 5.97 16.77 -7.37
C GLY A 144 5.14 15.57 -7.81
N PRO A 145 5.60 14.80 -8.80
CA PRO A 145 4.87 13.65 -9.35
C PRO A 145 4.50 12.59 -8.30
N SER A 146 5.37 12.38 -7.32
CA SER A 146 5.14 11.48 -6.18
C SER A 146 4.52 12.18 -4.96
N GLY A 147 4.36 13.50 -5.01
CA GLY A 147 3.81 14.32 -3.94
C GLY A 147 2.28 14.33 -3.90
N ILE A 148 1.71 15.40 -3.38
CA ILE A 148 0.27 15.69 -3.41
C ILE A 148 -0.10 16.07 -4.85
N SER A 149 -0.99 15.28 -5.44
CA SER A 149 -1.55 15.52 -6.78
C SER A 149 -3.08 15.57 -6.72
N LEU A 150 -3.70 16.11 -7.77
CA LEU A 150 -5.15 16.12 -7.91
C LEU A 150 -5.74 14.70 -7.79
N ASP A 151 -5.10 13.71 -8.41
CA ASP A 151 -5.56 12.32 -8.38
C ASP A 151 -5.49 11.71 -6.98
N LYS A 152 -4.42 12.01 -6.23
CA LYS A 152 -4.30 11.59 -4.83
C LYS A 152 -5.37 12.23 -3.95
N LEU A 153 -5.63 13.52 -4.12
CA LEU A 153 -6.69 14.21 -3.36
C LEU A 153 -8.08 13.64 -3.67
N ARG A 154 -8.34 13.27 -4.92
CA ARG A 154 -9.58 12.58 -5.32
C ARG A 154 -9.72 11.21 -4.63
N ARG A 155 -8.62 10.45 -4.55
CA ARG A 155 -8.59 9.13 -3.89
C ARG A 155 -8.86 9.21 -2.38
N ILE A 156 -8.27 10.18 -1.68
CA ILE A 156 -8.44 10.31 -0.23
C ILE A 156 -9.82 10.87 0.18
N GLY A 157 -10.55 11.47 -0.76
CA GLY A 157 -11.86 12.06 -0.52
C GLY A 157 -11.82 13.48 0.05
N SER A 158 -12.99 14.12 0.14
CA SER A 158 -13.13 15.54 0.52
C SER A 158 -12.71 15.82 1.97
N VAL A 159 -13.10 14.97 2.91
CA VAL A 159 -12.80 15.14 4.35
C VAL A 159 -11.29 15.10 4.60
N ALA A 160 -10.58 14.09 4.06
CA ALA A 160 -9.13 14.03 4.18
C ALA A 160 -8.45 15.19 3.43
N THR A 161 -8.95 15.58 2.25
CA THR A 161 -8.43 16.74 1.51
C THR A 161 -8.55 18.03 2.34
N GLN A 162 -9.65 18.22 3.06
CA GLN A 162 -9.83 19.36 3.96
C GLN A 162 -8.82 19.32 5.11
N LEU A 163 -8.57 18.17 5.73
CA LEU A 163 -7.56 18.04 6.78
C LEU A 163 -6.13 18.36 6.28
N VAL A 164 -5.79 17.97 5.06
CA VAL A 164 -4.52 18.36 4.42
C VAL A 164 -4.44 19.89 4.28
N HIS A 165 -5.52 20.51 3.78
CA HIS A 165 -5.58 21.96 3.60
C HIS A 165 -5.47 22.72 4.93
N GLU A 166 -6.26 22.35 5.95
CA GLU A 166 -6.22 22.94 7.29
C GLU A 166 -4.83 22.83 7.90
N LYS A 167 -4.16 21.68 7.73
CA LYS A 167 -2.79 21.50 8.23
C LYS A 167 -1.79 22.42 7.54
N LEU A 168 -1.89 22.58 6.22
CA LEU A 168 -1.03 23.49 5.47
C LEU A 168 -1.29 24.96 5.84
N VAL A 169 -2.55 25.35 6.06
CA VAL A 169 -2.88 26.70 6.56
C VAL A 169 -2.26 26.93 7.93
N GLN A 170 -2.37 25.97 8.85
CA GLN A 170 -1.71 26.06 10.17
C GLN A 170 -0.20 26.25 10.05
N ILE A 171 0.47 25.49 9.18
CA ILE A 171 1.90 25.65 8.92
C ILE A 171 2.22 27.04 8.36
N SER A 172 1.35 27.57 7.49
CA SER A 172 1.49 28.92 6.94
C SER A 172 1.41 30.00 8.02
N ASP A 173 0.52 29.82 9.00
CA ASP A 173 0.36 30.73 10.14
C ASP A 173 1.53 30.62 11.12
N ASP A 174 2.03 29.40 11.36
CA ASP A 174 3.25 29.17 12.16
C ASP A 174 4.50 29.80 11.51
N ALA A 175 4.47 30.00 10.18
CA ALA A 175 5.55 30.64 9.43
C ALA A 175 5.53 32.17 9.48
N GLN A 176 4.65 32.80 10.27
CA GLN A 176 4.60 34.25 10.45
C GLN A 176 5.81 34.81 11.21
N PRO A 177 6.09 36.13 11.12
CA PRO A 177 7.16 36.77 11.89
C PRO A 177 6.98 36.53 13.40
N GLY A 178 8.02 36.03 14.06
CA GLY A 178 8.00 35.70 15.49
C GLY A 178 7.75 34.21 15.81
N GLY A 179 7.49 33.38 14.80
CA GLY A 179 7.47 31.92 14.97
C GLY A 179 8.85 31.34 15.29
N GLU A 180 8.87 30.17 15.94
CA GLU A 180 10.11 29.43 16.18
C GLU A 180 10.47 28.54 14.98
N ARG A 181 11.66 28.75 14.41
CA ARG A 181 12.15 28.02 13.23
C ARG A 181 12.12 26.50 13.42
N ASP A 182 12.61 26.03 14.56
CA ASP A 182 12.77 24.60 14.81
C ASP A 182 11.39 23.92 14.97
N THR A 183 10.43 24.64 15.54
CA THR A 183 9.02 24.21 15.62
C THR A 183 8.37 24.13 14.23
N LEU A 184 8.63 25.10 13.35
CA LEU A 184 8.14 25.08 11.97
C LEU A 184 8.77 23.95 11.15
N TRP A 185 10.08 23.75 11.28
CA TRP A 185 10.82 22.68 10.62
C TRP A 185 10.21 21.30 10.89
N GLN A 186 9.86 21.02 12.15
CA GLN A 186 9.21 19.76 12.55
C GLN A 186 7.81 19.56 11.94
N LYS A 187 7.18 20.64 11.48
CA LYS A 187 5.84 20.63 10.87
C LYS A 187 5.87 20.56 9.34
N LEU A 188 7.02 20.78 8.69
CA LEU A 188 7.21 20.64 7.24
C LEU A 188 7.27 19.16 6.83
N TRP A 189 6.14 18.48 6.95
CA TRP A 189 5.98 17.06 6.66
C TRP A 189 6.08 16.76 5.17
N SER A 190 6.46 15.52 4.85
CA SER A 190 6.39 14.98 3.49
C SER A 190 4.94 14.80 3.03
N ALA A 191 4.74 14.70 1.71
CA ALA A 191 3.43 14.41 1.12
C ALA A 191 2.81 13.13 1.70
N ASP A 192 3.57 12.04 1.75
CA ASP A 192 3.09 10.76 2.27
C ASP A 192 2.63 10.87 3.73
N LYS A 193 3.38 11.59 4.58
CA LYS A 193 2.99 11.79 5.98
C LYS A 193 1.70 12.60 6.09
N LEU A 194 1.55 13.67 5.31
CA LEU A 194 0.33 14.49 5.29
C LEU A 194 -0.88 13.69 4.81
N LEU A 195 -0.75 13.01 3.66
CA LEU A 195 -1.82 12.19 3.08
C LEU A 195 -2.22 11.07 4.02
N THR A 196 -1.25 10.37 4.62
CA THR A 196 -1.54 9.26 5.53
C THR A 196 -2.27 9.75 6.78
N LEU A 197 -1.77 10.82 7.43
CA LEU A 197 -2.43 11.37 8.62
C LEU A 197 -3.84 11.85 8.30
N ALA A 198 -4.02 12.57 7.20
CA ALA A 198 -5.34 13.03 6.79
C ALA A 198 -6.30 11.87 6.53
N GLN A 199 -5.84 10.80 5.85
CA GLN A 199 -6.66 9.62 5.60
C GLN A 199 -7.05 8.88 6.87
N ILE A 200 -6.10 8.58 7.76
CA ILE A 200 -6.42 7.84 9.00
C ILE A 200 -7.36 8.65 9.90
N HIS A 201 -7.26 9.98 9.92
CA HIS A 201 -8.14 10.83 10.71
C HIS A 201 -9.53 10.98 10.09
N ALA A 202 -9.64 10.92 8.76
CA ALA A 202 -10.92 10.94 8.05
C ALA A 202 -11.64 9.58 8.08
N GLU A 203 -10.89 8.49 8.24
CA GLU A 203 -11.44 7.14 8.20
C GLU A 203 -12.12 6.74 9.53
N PRO A 204 -13.27 6.05 9.49
CA PRO A 204 -13.92 5.53 10.69
C PRO A 204 -13.13 4.36 11.33
N PRO A 205 -13.17 4.20 12.67
CA PRO A 205 -12.44 3.12 13.36
C PRO A 205 -12.86 1.72 12.91
N GLU A 206 -14.12 1.53 12.49
CA GLU A 206 -14.65 0.28 11.94
C GLU A 206 -13.82 -0.18 10.74
N ARG A 207 -13.49 0.74 9.82
CA ARG A 207 -12.78 0.38 8.59
C ARG A 207 -11.33 -0.03 8.86
N ARG A 208 -10.64 0.67 9.77
CA ARG A 208 -9.31 0.27 10.25
C ARG A 208 -9.34 -1.09 10.96
N PHE A 209 -10.37 -1.33 11.77
CA PHE A 209 -10.50 -2.59 12.47
C PHE A 209 -10.81 -3.75 11.52
N GLU A 210 -11.60 -3.54 10.47
CA GLU A 210 -11.80 -4.54 9.42
C GLU A 210 -10.49 -4.88 8.68
N ALA A 211 -9.65 -3.88 8.38
CA ALA A 211 -8.31 -4.14 7.84
C ALA A 211 -7.46 -4.98 8.81
N TYR A 212 -7.48 -4.65 10.10
CA TYR A 212 -6.82 -5.44 11.15
C TYR A 212 -7.33 -6.88 11.19
N LYS A 213 -8.66 -7.09 11.26
CA LYS A 213 -9.32 -8.40 11.26
C LYS A 213 -8.91 -9.25 10.07
N HIS A 214 -8.88 -8.66 8.87
CA HIS A 214 -8.48 -9.37 7.67
C HIS A 214 -7.04 -9.87 7.74
N LEU A 215 -6.13 -9.08 8.33
CA LEU A 215 -4.73 -9.47 8.51
C LEU A 215 -4.57 -10.55 9.58
N VAL A 216 -5.28 -10.44 10.71
CA VAL A 216 -5.32 -11.49 11.75
C VAL A 216 -5.92 -12.79 11.21
N THR A 217 -6.93 -12.71 10.34
CA THR A 217 -7.50 -13.89 9.65
C THR A 217 -6.49 -14.50 8.67
N SER A 218 -5.69 -13.66 7.99
CA SER A 218 -4.62 -14.12 7.11
C SER A 218 -3.49 -14.81 7.91
N PHE A 219 -3.19 -14.33 9.12
CA PHE A 219 -2.33 -15.02 10.07
C PHE A 219 -2.88 -16.40 10.45
N HIS A 220 -4.16 -16.49 10.85
CA HIS A 220 -4.81 -17.77 11.15
C HIS A 220 -4.73 -18.77 9.98
N THR A 221 -4.90 -18.27 8.75
CA THR A 221 -4.82 -19.10 7.54
C THR A 221 -3.48 -19.83 7.42
N LEU A 222 -2.36 -19.24 7.83
CA LEU A 222 -1.03 -19.87 7.78
C LEU A 222 -0.92 -21.09 8.71
N TYR A 223 -1.60 -21.03 9.86
CA TYR A 223 -1.57 -22.04 10.92
C TYR A 223 -2.74 -23.04 10.84
N PHE A 224 -3.49 -23.06 9.75
CA PHE A 224 -4.61 -23.98 9.59
C PHE A 224 -4.14 -25.45 9.52
N VAL A 225 -4.89 -26.38 10.11
CA VAL A 225 -4.50 -27.81 10.27
C VAL A 225 -4.13 -28.48 8.94
N HIS A 226 -4.82 -28.09 7.86
CA HIS A 226 -4.59 -28.63 6.52
C HIS A 226 -3.55 -27.85 5.71
N SER A 227 -2.79 -26.97 6.36
CA SER A 227 -1.79 -26.15 5.69
C SER A 227 -0.66 -27.04 5.14
N LEU A 228 -0.46 -26.94 3.82
CA LEU A 228 0.48 -27.76 3.04
C LEU A 228 1.96 -27.53 3.43
N CYS A 229 2.26 -26.55 4.29
CA CYS A 229 3.61 -26.23 4.69
C CYS A 229 4.11 -26.97 5.94
N TRP A 230 3.28 -27.83 6.55
CA TRP A 230 3.59 -28.50 7.80
C TRP A 230 4.16 -29.92 7.63
N ASP A 231 4.73 -30.27 6.48
CA ASP A 231 5.10 -31.66 6.12
C ASP A 231 6.06 -32.39 7.09
N SER A 232 6.63 -31.70 8.09
CA SER A 232 7.54 -32.28 9.09
C SER A 232 7.04 -32.36 10.53
N SER A 233 5.88 -31.78 10.86
CA SER A 233 5.33 -31.82 12.23
C SER A 233 4.36 -32.97 12.44
N SER A 234 4.28 -33.52 13.66
CA SER A 234 3.28 -34.55 14.00
C SER A 234 1.86 -33.98 13.84
N PRO A 235 0.87 -34.79 13.44
CA PRO A 235 -0.52 -34.34 13.30
C PRO A 235 -1.07 -33.67 14.58
N ASP A 236 -0.76 -34.22 15.75
CA ASP A 236 -1.23 -33.70 17.03
C ASP A 236 -0.68 -32.29 17.31
N GLU A 237 0.57 -32.03 16.95
CA GLU A 237 1.21 -30.73 17.13
C GLU A 237 0.61 -29.68 16.20
N LYS A 238 0.28 -30.04 14.95
CA LYS A 238 -0.44 -29.15 14.02
C LYS A 238 -1.80 -28.76 14.57
N VAL A 239 -2.54 -29.74 15.10
CA VAL A 239 -3.86 -29.51 15.69
C VAL A 239 -3.74 -28.60 16.91
N ARG A 240 -2.78 -28.85 17.80
CA ARG A 240 -2.52 -28.01 18.99
C ARG A 240 -2.27 -26.56 18.60
N GLN A 241 -1.33 -26.31 17.67
CA GLN A 241 -0.98 -24.97 17.23
C GLN A 241 -2.14 -24.27 16.50
N ALA A 242 -2.88 -24.99 15.65
CA ALA A 242 -4.04 -24.44 14.97
C ALA A 242 -5.17 -24.04 15.95
N VAL A 243 -5.45 -24.87 16.95
CA VAL A 243 -6.46 -24.57 17.99
C VAL A 243 -6.05 -23.35 18.81
N GLN A 244 -4.78 -23.25 19.16
CA GLN A 244 -4.24 -22.11 19.89
C GLN A 244 -4.38 -20.80 19.09
N VAL A 245 -3.94 -20.80 17.82
CA VAL A 245 -4.08 -19.63 16.95
C VAL A 245 -5.54 -19.28 16.71
N ALA A 246 -6.43 -20.26 16.52
CA ALA A 246 -7.85 -20.01 16.35
C ALA A 246 -8.52 -19.41 17.61
N ALA A 247 -8.08 -19.81 18.81
CA ALA A 247 -8.54 -19.20 20.05
C ALA A 247 -8.12 -17.72 20.14
N GLU A 248 -6.85 -17.43 19.88
CA GLU A 248 -6.30 -16.07 19.96
C GLU A 248 -6.86 -15.15 18.86
N VAL A 249 -7.04 -15.64 17.63
CA VAL A 249 -7.65 -14.86 16.56
C VAL A 249 -9.09 -14.49 16.90
N ARG A 250 -9.85 -15.37 17.57
CA ARG A 250 -11.21 -15.04 18.02
C ARG A 250 -11.20 -13.93 19.09
N SER A 251 -10.31 -14.00 20.08
CA SER A 251 -10.21 -12.93 21.08
C SER A 251 -9.77 -11.60 20.49
N LEU A 252 -8.91 -11.60 19.46
CA LEU A 252 -8.44 -10.38 18.79
C LEU A 252 -9.45 -9.75 17.81
N THR A 253 -10.53 -10.45 17.48
CA THR A 253 -11.49 -10.02 16.43
C THR A 253 -12.93 -9.90 16.90
N ASP A 254 -13.19 -10.20 18.17
CA ASP A 254 -14.53 -10.09 18.77
C ASP A 254 -14.94 -8.63 19.05
N ASP A 255 -16.17 -8.46 19.56
CA ASP A 255 -16.73 -7.15 19.88
C ASP A 255 -15.98 -6.46 21.04
N THR A 256 -15.38 -7.22 21.94
CA THR A 256 -14.59 -6.69 23.06
C THR A 256 -13.29 -6.08 22.53
N ALA A 257 -12.58 -6.81 21.67
CA ALA A 257 -11.39 -6.30 20.98
C ALA A 257 -11.70 -5.08 20.13
N PHE A 258 -12.87 -5.03 19.46
CA PHE A 258 -13.28 -3.81 18.77
C PHE A 258 -13.48 -2.64 19.73
N ALA A 259 -14.13 -2.85 20.87
CA ALA A 259 -14.36 -1.81 21.86
C ALA A 259 -13.04 -1.23 22.39
N GLU A 260 -12.06 -2.08 22.69
CA GLU A 260 -10.71 -1.68 23.10
C GLU A 260 -9.97 -0.93 21.98
N PHE A 261 -10.00 -1.47 20.76
CA PHE A 261 -9.39 -0.86 19.59
C PHE A 261 -9.95 0.56 19.34
N ARG A 262 -11.26 0.74 19.48
CA ARG A 262 -11.95 2.01 19.25
C ARG A 262 -11.56 3.09 20.24
N VAL A 263 -11.24 2.74 21.49
CA VAL A 263 -10.84 3.71 22.53
C VAL A 263 -9.39 4.17 22.34
N ALA A 264 -8.55 3.39 21.65
CA ALA A 264 -7.18 3.81 21.31
C ALA A 264 -7.17 5.02 20.37
N SER A 265 -6.10 5.81 20.41
CA SER A 265 -5.95 6.92 19.46
C SER A 265 -5.88 6.43 18.02
N VAL A 266 -6.31 7.24 17.05
CA VAL A 266 -6.27 6.91 15.61
C VAL A 266 -4.89 6.44 15.17
N VAL A 267 -3.82 7.06 15.69
CA VAL A 267 -2.44 6.67 15.39
C VAL A 267 -2.11 5.28 15.95
N GLN A 268 -2.54 4.98 17.18
CA GLN A 268 -2.37 3.65 17.78
C GLN A 268 -3.15 2.58 17.03
N GLN A 269 -4.40 2.88 16.64
CA GLN A 269 -5.22 2.00 15.80
C GLN A 269 -4.47 1.63 14.51
N GLN A 270 -3.94 2.62 13.80
CA GLN A 270 -3.16 2.37 12.57
C GLN A 270 -1.85 1.64 12.84
N GLN A 271 -1.17 1.92 13.95
CA GLN A 271 0.05 1.19 14.33
C GLN A 271 -0.24 -0.30 14.57
N SER A 272 -1.38 -0.66 15.16
CA SER A 272 -1.79 -2.05 15.32
C SER A 272 -1.95 -2.74 13.96
N VAL A 273 -2.58 -2.07 12.98
CA VAL A 273 -2.73 -2.58 11.60
C VAL A 273 -1.35 -2.80 10.93
N VAL A 274 -0.47 -1.80 11.02
CA VAL A 274 0.90 -1.87 10.46
C VAL A 274 1.71 -3.00 11.11
N LYS A 275 1.55 -3.22 12.42
CA LYS A 275 2.24 -4.27 13.17
C LYS A 275 1.80 -5.66 12.70
N ILE A 276 0.49 -5.92 12.63
CA ILE A 276 0.00 -7.23 12.15
C ILE A 276 0.39 -7.45 10.68
N ARG A 277 0.34 -6.42 9.83
CA ARG A 277 0.79 -6.50 8.43
C ARG A 277 2.24 -6.95 8.31
N SER A 278 3.12 -6.32 9.10
CA SER A 278 4.54 -6.67 9.15
C SER A 278 4.77 -8.12 9.54
N GLU A 279 4.03 -8.58 10.56
CA GLU A 279 4.18 -9.95 11.05
C GLU A 279 3.66 -10.98 10.05
N VAL A 280 2.52 -10.72 9.40
CA VAL A 280 1.99 -11.56 8.33
C VAL A 280 2.98 -11.63 7.16
N TYR A 281 3.50 -10.49 6.70
CA TYR A 281 4.53 -10.46 5.65
C TYR A 281 5.76 -11.28 6.04
N ARG A 282 6.25 -11.11 7.27
CA ARG A 282 7.42 -11.83 7.78
C ARG A 282 7.19 -13.33 7.77
N LEU A 283 6.03 -13.80 8.22
CA LEU A 283 5.67 -15.22 8.22
C LEU A 283 5.51 -15.78 6.81
N CYS A 284 4.86 -15.06 5.90
CA CYS A 284 4.79 -15.45 4.49
C CYS A 284 6.18 -15.56 3.87
N SER A 285 7.07 -14.60 4.14
CA SER A 285 8.44 -14.60 3.66
C SER A 285 9.23 -15.79 4.23
N GLU A 286 9.18 -16.01 5.54
CA GLU A 286 9.84 -17.15 6.20
C GLU A 286 9.35 -18.47 5.62
N LEU A 287 8.04 -18.60 5.41
CA LEU A 287 7.44 -19.78 4.82
C LEU A 287 7.86 -19.99 3.37
N HIS A 288 7.95 -18.92 2.58
CA HIS A 288 8.40 -19.01 1.19
C HIS A 288 9.86 -19.50 1.10
N HIS A 289 10.75 -18.95 1.93
CA HIS A 289 12.18 -19.23 1.85
C HIS A 289 12.59 -20.52 2.57
N THR A 290 12.02 -20.78 3.75
CA THR A 290 12.43 -21.91 4.61
C THR A 290 11.50 -23.10 4.54
N ARG A 291 10.31 -22.94 3.92
CA ARG A 291 9.21 -23.93 3.92
C ARG A 291 8.73 -24.30 5.32
N ARG A 292 8.97 -23.45 6.32
CA ARG A 292 8.56 -23.67 7.71
C ARG A 292 7.95 -22.40 8.29
N LEU A 293 7.08 -22.60 9.27
CA LEU A 293 6.57 -21.54 10.13
C LEU A 293 7.19 -21.67 11.52
N PRO A 294 7.37 -20.56 12.25
CA PRO A 294 7.75 -20.60 13.65
C PRO A 294 6.61 -21.16 14.49
N ASP A 295 6.93 -21.61 15.70
CA ASP A 295 5.94 -22.08 16.67
C ASP A 295 4.86 -21.01 16.93
N ALA A 296 3.61 -21.45 17.06
CA ALA A 296 2.46 -20.59 17.28
C ALA A 296 2.62 -19.67 18.50
N GLU A 297 3.21 -20.12 19.61
CA GLU A 297 3.44 -19.27 20.79
C GLU A 297 4.39 -18.13 20.48
N VAL A 298 5.46 -18.41 19.73
CA VAL A 298 6.44 -17.41 19.31
C VAL A 298 5.80 -16.39 18.38
N ALA A 299 4.95 -16.84 17.45
CA ALA A 299 4.26 -15.98 16.50
C ALA A 299 3.19 -15.12 17.19
N LEU A 300 2.37 -15.72 18.06
CA LEU A 300 1.33 -15.03 18.83
C LEU A 300 1.92 -14.03 19.83
N GLY A 301 3.03 -14.36 20.48
CA GLY A 301 3.74 -13.44 21.38
C GLY A 301 4.18 -12.14 20.69
N ARG A 302 4.37 -12.16 19.37
CA ARG A 302 4.68 -10.97 18.56
C ARG A 302 3.45 -10.16 18.18
N LEU A 303 2.26 -10.77 18.19
CA LEU A 303 0.99 -10.09 17.92
C LEU A 303 0.51 -9.28 19.12
N SER A 304 0.83 -9.71 20.34
CA SER A 304 0.35 -9.06 21.56
C SER A 304 0.60 -7.55 21.56
N PRO A 305 -0.45 -6.72 21.69
CA PRO A 305 -0.33 -5.26 21.67
C PRO A 305 0.49 -4.70 22.84
N HIS A 306 0.67 -5.49 23.92
CA HIS A 306 1.37 -5.09 25.15
C HIS A 306 2.83 -5.56 25.26
N GLY A 307 3.41 -6.18 24.23
CA GLY A 307 4.84 -6.45 24.23
C GLY A 307 5.61 -5.14 24.19
N ASN A 308 6.18 -4.71 25.34
CA ASN A 308 7.02 -3.54 25.59
C ASN A 308 7.44 -2.80 24.31
N VAL A 309 6.52 -1.99 23.77
CA VAL A 309 6.89 -0.97 22.81
C VAL A 309 7.49 0.12 23.68
N ALA A 310 8.81 0.08 23.85
CA ALA A 310 9.55 1.26 24.25
C ALA A 310 8.99 2.42 23.41
N ASN A 311 8.42 3.39 24.11
CA ASN A 311 7.68 4.54 23.61
C ASN A 311 7.95 4.83 22.12
N PRO A 312 7.00 4.59 21.18
CA PRO A 312 7.28 4.81 19.76
C PRO A 312 7.58 6.29 19.47
N GLN A 313 7.20 7.21 20.37
CA GLN A 313 7.58 8.63 20.28
C GLN A 313 9.09 8.88 20.44
N THR A 314 9.85 8.05 21.17
CA THR A 314 11.32 8.20 21.23
C THR A 314 12.03 7.58 20.02
N ALA A 315 11.49 6.53 19.41
CA ALA A 315 12.05 5.97 18.17
C ALA A 315 11.90 6.91 16.95
N PHE A 316 10.92 7.83 16.97
CA PHE A 316 10.75 8.86 15.94
C PHE A 316 11.49 10.18 16.25
N ALA A 317 11.95 10.38 17.49
CA ALA A 317 12.68 11.58 17.90
C ALA A 317 14.21 11.46 17.70
N GLU A 318 14.74 10.25 17.52
CA GLU A 318 16.20 9.99 17.49
C GLU A 318 16.74 9.51 16.13
N GLN A 319 16.07 9.79 15.02
CA GLN A 319 16.75 9.75 13.73
C GLN A 319 17.31 11.13 13.41
N PRO A 320 18.62 11.37 13.60
CA PRO A 320 19.26 12.52 12.96
C PRO A 320 19.02 12.38 11.47
N HIS A 321 18.50 13.42 10.83
CA HIS A 321 18.43 13.53 9.38
C HIS A 321 19.76 13.04 8.79
N PRO A 322 19.81 11.91 8.07
CA PRO A 322 21.01 11.57 7.34
C PRO A 322 21.14 12.60 6.24
N LEU A 323 22.23 13.35 6.31
CA LEU A 323 22.71 14.19 5.22
C LEU A 323 22.51 13.46 3.89
N MET A 324 21.94 14.20 2.95
CA MET A 324 21.99 13.97 1.51
C MET A 324 23.14 13.03 1.09
N HIS A 325 22.83 11.79 0.72
CA HIS A 325 23.75 10.99 -0.09
C HIS A 325 23.02 10.35 -1.28
N ASN A 326 23.18 11.07 -2.39
CA ASN A 326 23.45 10.58 -3.74
C ASN A 326 22.29 9.93 -4.54
N PRO A 327 21.59 10.70 -5.42
CA PRO A 327 20.57 10.17 -6.33
C PRO A 327 21.13 9.39 -7.55
N HIS A 328 22.45 9.17 -7.65
CA HIS A 328 23.05 8.54 -8.84
C HIS A 328 23.05 7.00 -8.89
N ALA A 329 22.45 6.30 -7.92
CA ALA A 329 22.46 4.82 -7.92
C ALA A 329 21.42 4.17 -8.86
N TYR A 330 20.46 4.91 -9.40
CA TYR A 330 19.33 4.33 -10.17
C TYR A 330 19.44 4.43 -11.69
N GLN A 331 20.56 4.93 -12.22
CA GLN A 331 20.77 5.07 -13.67
C GLN A 331 21.10 3.75 -14.39
N ALA A 332 21.15 2.61 -13.69
CA ALA A 332 21.54 1.32 -14.27
C ALA A 332 20.38 0.46 -14.83
N TRP A 333 19.12 0.88 -14.72
CA TRP A 333 17.96 0.08 -15.14
C TRP A 333 17.06 0.77 -16.18
N TYR A 334 17.45 1.96 -16.63
CA TYR A 334 16.77 2.68 -17.70
C TYR A 334 17.59 2.48 -18.98
N ASP A 335 17.13 1.62 -19.89
CA ASP A 335 17.66 1.55 -21.24
C ASP A 335 17.18 2.81 -22.01
N PRO A 336 18.07 3.76 -22.34
CA PRO A 336 17.68 4.98 -23.04
C PRO A 336 17.33 4.75 -24.51
N SER A 337 17.45 3.52 -25.02
CA SER A 337 17.06 3.18 -26.40
C SER A 337 15.55 2.99 -26.59
N ILE A 338 14.75 3.03 -25.52
CA ILE A 338 13.29 3.02 -25.59
C ILE A 338 12.78 4.48 -25.65
N PRO A 339 12.30 4.98 -26.80
CA PRO A 339 11.82 6.35 -26.90
C PRO A 339 10.56 6.54 -26.03
N PRO A 340 10.40 7.72 -25.38
CA PRO A 340 9.18 8.05 -24.64
C PRO A 340 8.04 8.18 -25.64
N GLY A 341 7.24 7.12 -25.77
CA GLY A 341 6.22 6.98 -26.81
C GLY A 341 6.24 5.64 -27.55
N ALA A 342 7.13 4.70 -27.23
CA ALA A 342 7.01 3.31 -27.70
C ALA A 342 5.76 2.66 -27.08
N VAL A 343 4.65 2.79 -27.79
CA VAL A 343 3.38 2.11 -27.55
C VAL A 343 3.63 0.61 -27.44
N LEU A 344 3.68 0.08 -26.21
CA LEU A 344 3.39 -1.33 -25.98
C LEU A 344 1.94 -1.53 -26.40
N HIS A 345 1.77 -2.33 -27.46
CA HIS A 345 0.54 -2.54 -28.20
C HIS A 345 -0.71 -2.62 -27.32
N SER A 346 -1.40 -1.49 -27.22
CA SER A 346 -2.80 -1.43 -26.82
C SER A 346 -3.59 -2.32 -27.78
N LEU A 347 -4.43 -3.19 -27.22
CA LEU A 347 -5.42 -4.00 -27.96
C LEU A 347 -6.45 -3.17 -28.75
N ALA A 348 -6.27 -1.84 -28.87
CA ALA A 348 -7.15 -0.92 -29.57
C ALA A 348 -6.94 -0.83 -31.11
N ARG A 349 -6.14 -1.72 -31.73
CA ARG A 349 -6.06 -1.80 -33.21
C ARG A 349 -6.21 -3.23 -33.72
N SER A 350 -7.44 -3.73 -33.69
CA SER A 350 -7.88 -4.82 -34.57
C SER A 350 -9.30 -4.54 -35.08
N ALA A 351 -9.41 -3.89 -36.25
CA ALA A 351 -10.64 -3.69 -37.03
C ALA A 351 -11.82 -2.98 -36.28
N PRO A 352 -12.91 -2.53 -36.94
CA PRO A 352 -13.94 -1.76 -36.25
C PRO A 352 -14.63 -2.65 -35.19
N GLY A 353 -14.73 -2.09 -33.99
CA GLY A 353 -15.06 -2.79 -32.75
C GLY A 353 -16.37 -3.57 -32.83
N ARG A 354 -16.24 -4.90 -32.89
CA ARG A 354 -17.33 -5.83 -32.61
C ARG A 354 -17.35 -6.17 -31.13
N ILE A 355 -18.52 -6.12 -30.53
CA ILE A 355 -18.71 -6.55 -29.14
C ILE A 355 -18.62 -8.08 -29.09
N SER A 356 -18.01 -8.66 -28.04
CA SER A 356 -17.98 -10.12 -27.92
C SER A 356 -19.34 -10.65 -27.49
N ASP A 357 -19.69 -11.84 -27.96
CA ASP A 357 -20.98 -12.50 -27.68
C ASP A 357 -21.20 -12.73 -26.17
N HIS A 358 -20.11 -13.02 -25.45
CA HIS A 358 -20.11 -13.12 -23.99
C HIS A 358 -20.48 -11.79 -23.32
N TYR A 359 -19.92 -10.67 -23.80
CA TYR A 359 -20.21 -9.35 -23.24
C TYR A 359 -21.64 -8.90 -23.59
N ALA A 360 -22.10 -9.16 -24.81
CA ALA A 360 -23.47 -8.87 -25.25
C ALA A 360 -24.52 -9.59 -24.39
N ARG A 361 -24.32 -10.89 -24.11
CA ARG A 361 -25.24 -11.65 -23.26
C ARG A 361 -25.24 -11.19 -21.82
N ARG A 362 -24.06 -10.93 -21.25
CA ARG A 362 -23.91 -10.59 -19.83
C ARG A 362 -24.52 -9.23 -19.48
N TYR A 363 -24.36 -8.24 -20.34
CA TYR A 363 -24.73 -6.86 -20.02
C TYR A 363 -25.98 -6.35 -20.74
N TYR A 364 -26.34 -6.97 -21.87
CA TYR A 364 -27.45 -6.51 -22.70
C TYR A 364 -28.50 -7.59 -22.99
N GLY A 365 -28.32 -8.81 -22.49
CA GLY A 365 -29.29 -9.90 -22.66
C GLY A 365 -29.52 -10.34 -24.11
N THR A 366 -28.58 -10.03 -25.01
CA THR A 366 -28.70 -10.21 -26.46
C THR A 366 -27.42 -10.85 -27.02
N THR A 367 -27.43 -11.29 -28.28
CA THR A 367 -26.18 -11.68 -28.98
C THR A 367 -25.45 -10.45 -29.54
N ALA A 368 -24.16 -10.59 -29.84
CA ALA A 368 -23.36 -9.53 -30.45
C ALA A 368 -23.93 -9.08 -31.80
N ALA A 369 -24.46 -10.02 -32.59
CA ALA A 369 -25.07 -9.72 -33.89
C ALA A 369 -26.37 -8.92 -33.76
N GLU A 370 -27.24 -9.29 -32.82
CA GLU A 370 -28.49 -8.55 -32.53
C GLU A 370 -28.19 -7.16 -31.95
N TRP A 371 -27.19 -7.05 -31.09
CA TRP A 371 -26.74 -5.77 -30.54
C TRP A 371 -26.18 -4.83 -31.62
N GLU A 372 -25.38 -5.37 -32.55
CA GLU A 372 -24.84 -4.62 -33.69
C GLU A 372 -25.95 -4.21 -34.67
N ALA A 373 -26.92 -5.08 -34.93
CA ALA A 373 -28.07 -4.79 -35.78
C ALA A 373 -29.01 -3.73 -35.20
N ALA A 374 -29.14 -3.65 -33.87
CA ALA A 374 -29.93 -2.62 -33.19
C ALA A 374 -29.24 -1.24 -33.17
N ARG A 375 -27.94 -1.18 -33.47
CA ARG A 375 -27.12 0.03 -33.42
C ARG A 375 -26.89 0.66 -34.80
N ALA A 376 -27.13 -0.10 -35.87
CA ALA A 376 -27.15 0.36 -37.25
C ALA A 376 -28.54 0.90 -37.59
#